data_AF-A0A3L8DPB7-F1
#
_entry.id   AF-A0A3L8DPB7-F1
#
_cell.length_a   1.000
_cell.length_b   1.000
_cell.length_c   1.000
_cell.angle_alpha   90.00
_cell.angle_beta   90.00
_cell.angle_gamma   90.00
#
_symmetry.space_group_name_H-M   'P 1'
#
loop_
_entity.id
_entity.type
_entity.pdbx_description
1 polymer ?
#
loop_
_entity_poly.entity_id
_entity_poly.type
_entity_poly.pdbx_seq_one_letter_code
_entity_poly.pdbx_strand_id
1 'polypeptide(L)'
;MANTSGLHEKLEGRENFASWKFAMQTLLESEDLWGCIEEKPDYIADSKKMNKTKAKIILSLAKRITDTCKTPLTQSKRGTS
;
A
#
# COMPACT_ATOMS: atom_id res chain seq x y z
N MET A 1 7.54 1.24 28.72
CA MET A 1 6.28 1.12 27.96
C MET A 1 6.62 1.40 26.51
N ALA A 2 6.95 0.36 25.73
CA ALA A 2 7.17 0.54 24.29
C ALA A 2 5.79 0.54 23.63
N ASN A 3 5.38 1.67 23.05
CA ASN A 3 4.26 1.69 22.13
C ASN A 3 4.72 1.00 20.83
N THR A 4 4.58 -0.32 20.80
CA THR A 4 4.84 -1.20 19.64
C THR A 4 3.68 -1.18 18.64
N SER A 5 2.99 -0.05 18.55
CA SER A 5 1.83 0.19 17.71
C SER A 5 2.23 1.17 16.60
N GLY A 6 2.86 0.66 15.54
CA GLY A 6 2.95 1.43 14.28
C GLY A 6 4.17 1.27 13.39
N LEU A 7 5.15 0.42 13.73
CA LEU A 7 6.34 0.22 12.89
C LEU A 7 6.09 -0.83 11.80
N HIS A 8 5.01 -0.71 11.03
CA HIS A 8 4.96 -1.43 9.76
C HIS A 8 5.91 -0.71 8.83
N GLU A 9 7.00 -1.40 8.44
CA GLU A 9 7.93 -0.88 7.45
C GLU A 9 7.11 -0.49 6.21
N LYS A 10 7.18 0.79 5.82
CA LYS A 10 6.44 1.26 4.66
C LYS A 10 7.28 1.05 3.43
N LEU A 11 6.68 0.63 2.32
CA LEU A 11 7.42 0.51 1.06
C LEU A 11 7.82 1.91 0.58
N GLU A 12 9.11 2.24 0.64
CA GLU A 12 9.67 3.52 0.17
C GLU A 12 10.27 3.39 -1.23
N GLY A 13 10.82 2.22 -1.56
CA GLY A 13 11.45 1.94 -2.84
C GLY A 13 11.95 0.50 -2.97
N ARG A 14 12.77 0.26 -4.00
CA ARG A 14 13.33 -1.06 -4.30
C ARG A 14 14.27 -1.58 -3.19
N GLU A 15 14.97 -0.67 -2.53
CA GLU A 15 15.93 -0.99 -1.46
C GLU A 15 15.31 -1.67 -0.25
N ASN A 16 14.07 -1.31 0.09
CA ASN A 16 13.35 -1.89 1.23
C ASN A 16 12.27 -2.89 0.81
N PHE A 17 12.17 -3.24 -0.47
CA PHE A 17 11.15 -4.15 -0.97
C PHE A 17 11.26 -5.56 -0.36
N ALA A 18 12.47 -6.08 -0.17
CA ALA A 18 12.67 -7.41 0.39
C ALA A 18 12.17 -7.50 1.84
N SER A 19 12.59 -6.54 2.67
CA SER A 19 12.18 -6.44 4.08
C SER A 19 10.69 -6.11 4.22
N TRP A 20 10.18 -5.18 3.40
CA TRP A 20 8.74 -4.87 3.32
C TRP A 20 7.92 -6.09 2.94
N LYS A 21 8.33 -6.84 1.91
CA LYS A 21 7.61 -8.04 1.46
C LYS A 21 7.52 -9.06 2.59
N PHE A 22 8.62 -9.30 3.30
CA PHE A 22 8.66 -10.23 4.42
C PHE A 22 7.73 -9.77 5.56
N ALA A 23 7.85 -8.52 5.99
CA ALA A 23 7.00 -7.94 7.03
C ALA A 23 5.52 -7.99 6.66
N MET A 24 5.20 -7.70 5.40
CA MET A 24 3.84 -7.69 4.88
C MET A 24 3.24 -9.09 4.80
N GLN A 25 4.04 -10.07 4.38
CA GLN A 25 3.65 -11.46 4.37
C GLN A 25 3.33 -11.93 5.79
N THR A 26 4.23 -11.74 6.76
CA THR A 26 4.00 -12.11 8.17
C THR A 26 2.76 -11.43 8.75
N LEU A 27 2.53 -10.15 8.43
CA LEU A 27 1.33 -9.43 8.87
C LEU A 27 0.05 -10.08 8.33
N LEU A 28 0.00 -10.36 7.03
CA LEU A 28 -1.17 -10.96 6.39
C LEU A 28 -1.39 -12.42 6.82
N GLU A 29 -0.32 -13.17 7.07
CA GLU A 29 -0.40 -14.53 7.63
C GLU A 29 -0.96 -14.50 9.06
N SER A 30 -0.52 -13.55 9.89
CA SER A 30 -1.02 -13.42 11.27
C SER A 30 -2.51 -13.11 11.38
N GLU A 31 -3.09 -12.49 10.35
CA GLU A 31 -4.51 -12.13 10.30
C GLU A 31 -5.35 -13.07 9.43
N ASP A 32 -4.79 -14.18 8.97
CA ASP A 32 -5.47 -15.13 8.06
C ASP A 32 -5.99 -14.42 6.79
N LEU A 33 -5.13 -13.61 6.18
CA LEU A 33 -5.43 -12.81 4.99
C LEU A 33 -4.51 -13.14 3.82
N TRP A 34 -3.38 -13.80 4.06
CA TRP A 34 -2.42 -14.19 3.03
C TRP A 34 -3.05 -15.08 1.94
N GLY A 35 -4.07 -15.88 2.30
CA GLY A 35 -4.82 -16.69 1.35
C GLY A 35 -5.49 -15.89 0.22
N CYS A 36 -5.77 -14.59 0.43
CA CYS A 36 -6.25 -13.70 -0.64
C CYS A 36 -5.16 -13.37 -1.68
N ILE A 37 -3.88 -13.39 -1.29
CA ILE A 37 -2.74 -13.15 -2.19
C ILE A 37 -2.35 -14.43 -2.93
N GLU A 38 -2.48 -15.58 -2.28
CA GLU A 38 -2.31 -16.90 -2.91
C GLU A 38 -3.51 -17.31 -3.77
N GLU A 39 -4.52 -16.44 -3.91
CA GLU A 39 -5.69 -16.70 -4.74
C GLU A 39 -6.42 -18.00 -4.35
N LYS A 40 -6.47 -18.31 -3.05
CA LYS A 40 -7.17 -19.49 -2.55
C LYS A 40 -8.68 -19.36 -2.76
N PRO A 41 -9.37 -20.43 -3.23
CA PRO A 41 -10.80 -20.37 -3.56
C PRO A 41 -11.67 -19.91 -2.39
N ASP A 42 -11.36 -20.33 -1.16
CA ASP A 42 -12.08 -19.95 0.06
C ASP A 42 -11.94 -18.46 0.43
N TYR A 43 -10.90 -17.80 -0.08
CA TYR A 43 -10.55 -16.41 0.25
C TYR A 43 -10.98 -15.42 -0.84
N ILE A 44 -10.99 -15.86 -2.10
CA ILE A 44 -11.47 -15.05 -3.23
C ILE A 44 -12.97 -14.82 -3.12
N ALA A 45 -13.73 -15.83 -2.67
CA ALA A 45 -15.17 -15.71 -2.45
C ALA A 45 -15.51 -14.69 -1.35
N ASP A 46 -14.63 -14.52 -0.36
CA ASP A 46 -14.82 -13.60 0.75
C ASP A 46 -14.33 -12.18 0.40
N SER A 47 -15.24 -11.38 -0.16
CA SER A 47 -14.99 -9.99 -0.52
C SER A 47 -14.55 -9.12 0.66
N LYS A 48 -14.90 -9.49 1.90
CA LYS A 48 -14.54 -8.77 3.11
C LYS A 48 -13.06 -8.97 3.45
N LYS A 49 -12.55 -10.21 3.41
CA LYS A 49 -11.14 -10.56 3.55
C LYS A 49 -10.33 -9.92 2.43
N MET A 50 -10.80 -10.02 1.18
CA MET A 50 -10.13 -9.41 0.03
C MET A 50 -9.98 -7.89 0.17
N ASN A 51 -11.05 -7.19 0.58
CA ASN A 51 -10.99 -5.75 0.82
C ASN A 51 -10.06 -5.39 2.00
N LYS A 52 -10.04 -6.20 3.06
CA LYS A 52 -9.14 -6.01 4.20
C LYS A 52 -7.67 -6.18 3.80
N THR A 53 -7.36 -7.20 2.99
CA THR A 53 -6.03 -7.43 2.43
C THR A 53 -5.58 -6.25 1.57
N LYS A 54 -6.43 -5.80 0.64
CA LYS A 54 -6.15 -4.62 -0.20
C LYS A 54 -5.91 -3.36 0.64
N ALA A 55 -6.76 -3.09 1.62
CA ALA A 55 -6.63 -1.92 2.49
C ALA A 55 -5.31 -1.93 3.26
N LYS A 56 -4.87 -3.09 3.76
CA LYS A 56 -3.58 -3.22 4.45
C LYS A 56 -2.40 -2.97 3.53
N ILE A 57 -2.43 -3.52 2.31
CA ILE A 57 -1.40 -3.26 1.30
C ILE A 57 -1.32 -1.78 0.98
N ILE A 58 -2.46 -1.15 0.71
CA ILE A 58 -2.51 0.29 0.43
C ILE A 58 -1.95 1.11 1.61
N LEU A 59 -2.27 0.72 2.85
CA LEU A 59 -1.78 1.40 4.06
C LEU A 59 -0.28 1.20 4.32
N SER A 60 0.29 0.06 3.91
CA SER A 60 1.71 -0.24 4.05
C SER A 60 2.59 0.35 2.94
N LEU A 61 1.99 1.04 1.96
CA LEU A 61 2.73 1.84 0.98
C LEU A 61 3.01 3.24 1.55
N ALA A 62 4.27 3.70 1.47
CA ALA A 62 4.61 5.08 1.78
C ALA A 62 4.04 5.99 0.69
N LYS A 63 2.78 6.40 0.86
CA LYS A 63 2.02 7.40 0.08
C LYS A 63 2.85 8.18 -0.96
N ARG A 64 2.86 7.72 -2.21
CA ARG A 64 3.26 8.52 -3.39
C ARG A 64 2.22 8.52 -4.53
N ILE A 65 1.14 7.74 -4.46
CA ILE A 65 0.18 7.62 -5.57
C ILE A 65 -0.88 8.75 -5.56
N THR A 66 -1.10 9.45 -4.44
CA THR A 66 -2.13 10.50 -4.36
C THR A 66 -1.63 11.92 -4.64
N ASP A 67 -0.31 12.16 -4.70
CA ASP A 67 0.24 13.52 -4.81
C ASP A 67 0.60 13.92 -6.25
N THR A 68 0.74 12.97 -7.16
CA THR A 68 1.16 13.26 -8.54
C THR A 68 0.03 13.72 -9.47
N CYS A 69 -1.21 13.80 -9.01
CA CYS A 69 -2.33 14.36 -9.79
C CYS A 69 -2.62 15.84 -9.47
N LYS A 70 -1.65 16.61 -8.96
CA LYS A 70 -1.67 18.08 -9.15
C LYS A 70 -0.68 18.46 -10.24
N THR A 71 -1.04 18.18 -11.50
CA THR A 71 -0.52 18.93 -12.63
C THR A 71 -0.99 20.38 -12.47
N PRO A 72 -0.11 21.39 -12.33
CA PRO A 72 -0.54 22.77 -12.51
C PRO A 72 -0.97 22.94 -13.96
N LEU A 73 -2.29 23.09 -14.18
CA LEU A 73 -2.84 23.47 -15.46
C LEU A 73 -2.32 24.87 -15.82
N THR A 74 -1.68 24.94 -16.97
CA THR A 74 -1.13 26.07 -17.69
C THR A 74 -1.95 27.37 -17.55
N GLN A 75 -1.30 28.48 -17.15
CA GLN A 75 -1.69 29.80 -17.65
C GLN A 75 -0.58 30.34 -18.55
N SER A 76 -0.78 30.10 -19.83
CA SER A 76 -0.11 30.78 -20.94
C SER A 76 -0.43 32.29 -20.85
N LYS A 77 0.55 33.10 -20.41
CA LYS A 77 0.52 34.55 -20.66
C LYS A 77 1.24 34.84 -21.97
N ARG A 78 0.41 34.97 -23.00
CA ARG A 78 0.68 35.68 -24.24
C ARG A 78 1.02 37.13 -23.90
N GLY A 79 2.09 37.67 -24.48
CA GLY A 79 2.36 39.10 -24.54
C GLY A 79 3.78 39.49 -24.13
N THR A 80 4.61 39.80 -25.12
CA THR A 80 5.18 41.14 -25.36
C THR A 80 6.20 41.03 -26.49
N SER A 81 5.87 41.57 -27.67
CA SER A 81 6.60 42.71 -28.25
C SER A 81 5.82 43.27 -29.43
#